data_AF-A0A2T0BKB4-F1
#
_entry.id   AF-A0A2T0BKB4-F1
#
_cell.length_a   1.000
_cell.length_b   1.000
_cell.length_c   1.000
_cell.angle_alpha   90.00
_cell.angle_beta   90.00
_cell.angle_gamma   90.00
#
_symmetry.space_group_name_H-M   'P 1'
#
loop_
_entity.id
_entity.type
_entity.pdbx_description
1 polymer ?
#
loop_
_entity_poly.entity_id
_entity_poly.type
_entity_poly.pdbx_seq_one_letter_code
_entity_poly.pdbx_strand_id
1 'polypeptide(L)'
;MKVKCIDVENCNTLSIGKDYNVLDEGAKYYVITNNVGEEIVTKKQRFVVVEDAEREKKAKAVVTELTFQIGNELKDIKDIKIRKNLKGEIKEINIKFKY
;
A
#
# COMPACT_ATOMS: atom_id res chain seq x y z
N MET A 1 -5.39 3.87 -5.90
CA MET A 1 -4.01 3.41 -6.16
C MET A 1 -3.71 3.56 -7.65
N LYS A 2 -2.50 3.99 -8.03
CA LYS A 2 -2.03 3.97 -9.41
C LYS A 2 -0.99 2.89 -9.61
N VAL A 3 -1.10 2.21 -10.74
CA VAL A 3 -0.20 1.13 -11.14
C VAL A 3 0.30 1.39 -12.55
N LYS A 4 1.58 1.13 -12.81
CA LYS A 4 2.20 1.27 -14.13
C LYS A 4 2.30 -0.08 -14.79
N CYS A 5 1.80 -0.18 -16.01
CA CYS A 5 1.85 -1.43 -16.78
C CYS A 5 3.29 -1.73 -17.20
N ILE A 6 3.75 -2.94 -16.91
CA ILE A 6 5.07 -3.47 -17.29
C ILE A 6 4.98 -4.64 -18.27
N ASP A 7 3.79 -5.24 -18.42
CA ASP A 7 3.56 -6.38 -19.31
C ASP A 7 2.15 -6.35 -19.91
N VAL A 8 2.08 -6.55 -21.23
CA VAL A 8 0.85 -6.57 -22.05
C VAL A 8 0.65 -7.90 -22.79
N GLU A 9 1.39 -8.95 -22.45
CA GLU A 9 1.28 -10.25 -23.11
C GLU A 9 -0.17 -10.76 -23.13
N ASN A 10 -0.78 -10.96 -24.29
CA ASN A 10 -2.21 -11.30 -24.43
C ASN A 10 -3.20 -10.25 -23.88
N CYS A 11 -2.83 -8.96 -23.86
CA CYS A 11 -3.71 -7.87 -23.45
C CYS A 11 -3.47 -6.59 -24.27
N ASN A 12 -4.19 -6.47 -25.38
CA ASN A 12 -3.99 -5.38 -26.35
C ASN A 12 -4.65 -4.05 -25.95
N THR A 13 -5.44 -4.04 -24.87
CA THR A 13 -6.15 -2.86 -24.38
C THR A 13 -5.33 -2.03 -23.38
N LEU A 14 -4.09 -2.44 -23.12
CA LEU A 14 -3.12 -1.79 -22.23
C LEU A 14 -1.85 -1.40 -22.98
N SER A 15 -1.06 -0.50 -22.40
CA SER A 15 0.20 -0.04 -22.95
C SER A 15 1.30 -0.12 -21.90
N ILE A 16 2.41 -0.76 -22.25
CA ILE A 16 3.62 -0.79 -21.42
C ILE A 16 4.05 0.65 -21.11
N GLY A 17 4.39 0.91 -19.85
CA GLY A 17 4.87 2.19 -19.37
C GLY A 17 3.79 3.21 -19.04
N LYS A 18 2.51 2.92 -19.29
CA LYS A 18 1.39 3.80 -18.93
C LYS A 18 0.88 3.52 -17.52
N ASP A 19 0.46 4.59 -16.84
CA ASP A 19 -0.12 4.54 -15.51
C ASP A 19 -1.65 4.38 -15.60
N TYR A 20 -2.19 3.52 -14.75
CA TYR A 20 -3.60 3.18 -14.67
C TYR A 20 -4.11 3.37 -13.24
N ASN A 21 -5.33 3.91 -13.12
CA ASN A 21 -6.03 3.99 -11.84
C ASN A 21 -6.65 2.62 -11.51
N VAL A 22 -6.39 2.13 -10.31
CA VAL A 22 -7.03 0.93 -9.76
C VAL A 22 -8.34 1.33 -9.08
N LEU A 23 -9.43 0.75 -9.57
CA LEU A 23 -10.79 0.92 -9.07
C LEU A 23 -11.10 -0.08 -7.96
N ASP A 24 -10.66 -1.33 -8.13
CA ASP A 24 -10.81 -2.42 -7.16
C ASP A 24 -9.63 -3.40 -7.20
N GLU A 25 -9.39 -4.11 -6.10
CA GLU A 25 -8.25 -5.00 -5.89
C GLU A 25 -8.67 -6.31 -5.23
N GLY A 26 -8.52 -7.43 -5.96
CA GLY A 26 -8.61 -8.78 -5.38
C GLY A 26 -7.24 -9.31 -4.96
N ALA A 27 -7.15 -10.56 -4.50
CA ALA A 27 -5.86 -11.14 -4.10
C ALA A 27 -4.83 -11.20 -5.26
N LYS A 28 -5.29 -11.52 -6.48
CA LYS A 28 -4.43 -11.76 -7.67
C LYS A 28 -4.75 -10.88 -8.89
N TYR A 29 -5.74 -10.00 -8.80
CA TYR A 29 -6.16 -9.14 -9.89
C TYR A 29 -6.35 -7.69 -9.46
N TYR A 30 -6.29 -6.78 -10.44
CA TYR A 30 -6.75 -5.40 -10.35
C TYR A 30 -7.94 -5.20 -11.29
N VAL A 31 -8.86 -4.33 -10.90
CA VAL A 31 -9.87 -3.76 -11.77
C VAL A 31 -9.42 -2.35 -12.14
N ILE A 32 -9.23 -2.08 -13.43
CA ILE A 32 -8.72 -0.81 -13.95
C ILE A 32 -9.56 -0.34 -15.15
N THR A 33 -9.51 0.95 -15.45
CA THR A 33 -9.99 1.48 -16.73
C THR A 33 -8.89 1.35 -17.78
N ASN A 34 -9.17 0.66 -18.89
CA ASN A 34 -8.21 0.41 -19.97
C ASN A 34 -8.04 1.63 -20.90
N ASN A 35 -7.27 1.47 -21.99
CA ASN A 35 -7.03 2.56 -22.95
C ASN A 35 -8.26 3.00 -23.75
N VAL A 36 -9.30 2.17 -23.83
CA VAL A 36 -10.55 2.48 -24.55
C VAL A 36 -11.66 2.96 -23.62
N GLY A 37 -11.34 3.14 -22.32
CA GLY A 37 -12.29 3.65 -21.33
C GLY A 37 -13.16 2.57 -20.67
N GLU A 38 -12.91 1.29 -20.92
CA GLU A 38 -13.67 0.18 -20.34
C GLU A 38 -13.02 -0.31 -19.04
N GLU A 39 -13.86 -0.73 -18.09
CA GLU A 39 -13.42 -1.40 -16.88
C GLU A 39 -13.06 -2.86 -17.19
N ILE A 40 -11.83 -3.25 -16.88
CA ILE A 40 -11.34 -4.62 -17.11
C ILE A 40 -10.73 -5.20 -15.84
N VAL A 41 -10.88 -6.52 -15.70
CA VAL A 41 -10.20 -7.32 -14.67
C VAL A 41 -8.89 -7.86 -15.25
N THR A 42 -7.77 -7.59 -14.60
CA THR A 42 -6.44 -7.96 -15.12
C THR A 42 -5.49 -8.43 -14.02
N LYS A 43 -4.47 -9.21 -14.39
CA LYS A 43 -3.52 -9.82 -13.44
C LYS A 43 -2.61 -8.76 -12.82
N LYS A 44 -2.41 -8.78 -11.50
CA LYS A 44 -1.51 -7.84 -10.80
C LYS A 44 -0.07 -7.88 -11.29
N GLN A 45 0.40 -9.07 -11.68
CA GLN A 45 1.77 -9.30 -12.15
C GLN A 45 2.16 -8.43 -13.36
N ARG A 46 1.17 -7.91 -14.09
CA ARG A 46 1.37 -7.00 -15.23
C ARG A 46 1.72 -5.58 -14.84
N PHE A 47 1.67 -5.24 -13.57
CA PHE A 47 1.83 -3.88 -13.10
C PHE A 47 2.78 -3.77 -11.93
N VAL A 48 3.36 -2.58 -11.79
CA VAL A 48 4.07 -2.14 -10.58
C VAL A 48 3.30 -0.99 -9.95
N VAL A 49 3.18 -0.99 -8.62
CA VAL A 49 2.50 0.09 -7.89
C VAL A 49 3.37 1.35 -7.96
N VAL A 50 2.81 2.46 -8.45
CA VAL A 50 3.51 3.76 -8.57
C VAL A 50 3.00 4.75 -7.53
N GLU A 51 1.72 4.69 -7.19
CA GLU A 51 1.13 5.59 -6.20
C GLU A 51 0.12 4.84 -5.33
N ASP A 52 0.42 4.70 -4.04
CA ASP A 52 -0.47 4.10 -3.06
C ASP A 52 -0.85 5.14 -2.01
N ALA A 53 -1.70 6.08 -2.43
CA ALA A 53 -2.18 7.18 -1.60
C ALA A 53 -2.89 6.70 -0.32
N GLU A 54 -3.47 5.50 -0.30
CA GLU A 54 -4.10 4.94 0.89
C GLU A 54 -3.06 4.46 1.89
N ARG A 55 -2.03 3.75 1.43
CA ARG A 55 -0.88 3.40 2.27
C ARG A 55 -0.18 4.64 2.81
N GLU A 56 0.01 5.66 1.97
CA GLU A 56 0.60 6.93 2.41
C GLU A 56 -0.27 7.62 3.47
N LYS A 57 -1.60 7.67 3.26
CA LYS A 57 -2.54 8.23 4.24
C LYS A 57 -2.50 7.47 5.56
N LYS A 58 -2.50 6.13 5.53
CA LYS A 58 -2.37 5.29 6.74
C LYS A 58 -1.04 5.53 7.44
N ALA A 59 0.06 5.58 6.69
CA ALA A 59 1.39 5.86 7.24
C ALA A 59 1.45 7.26 7.90
N LYS A 60 0.92 8.29 7.24
CA LYS A 60 0.81 9.65 7.79
C LYS A 60 0.02 9.66 9.09
N ALA A 61 -1.15 9.02 9.12
CA ALA A 61 -1.97 8.95 10.33
C ALA A 61 -1.22 8.30 11.51
N VAL A 62 -0.52 7.19 11.26
CA VAL A 62 0.29 6.51 12.27
C VAL A 62 1.44 7.40 12.77
N VAL A 63 2.19 8.04 11.86
CA VAL A 63 3.30 8.94 12.23
C VAL A 63 2.80 10.13 13.05
N THR A 64 1.69 10.74 12.65
CA THR A 64 1.07 11.85 13.38
C THR A 64 0.70 11.42 14.80
N GLU A 65 0.03 10.28 14.97
CA GLU A 65 -0.35 9.77 16.29
C GLU A 65 0.89 9.50 17.17
N LEU A 66 1.91 8.82 16.64
CA LEU A 66 3.12 8.54 17.40
C LEU A 66 3.88 9.81 17.78
N THR A 67 3.89 10.82 16.90
CA THR A 67 4.47 12.14 17.19
C THR A 67 3.72 12.84 18.31
N PHE A 68 2.38 12.79 18.29
CA PHE A 68 1.55 13.31 19.37
C PHE A 68 1.84 12.62 20.70
N GLN A 69 1.96 11.28 20.70
CA GLN A 69 2.29 10.52 21.91
C GLN A 69 3.66 10.89 22.47
N ILE A 70 4.69 11.12 21.63
CA ILE A 70 6.01 11.58 22.09
C ILE A 70 5.91 12.90 22.86
N GLY A 71 5.10 13.85 22.36
CA GLY A 71 4.86 15.13 23.05
C GLY A 71 3.96 15.03 24.28
N ASN A 72 3.32 13.88 24.51
CA ASN A 72 2.39 13.62 25.62
C ASN A 72 2.88 12.49 26.55
N GLU A 73 4.20 12.30 26.66
CA GLU A 73 4.83 11.31 27.55
C GLU A 73 4.32 9.87 27.35
N LEU A 74 3.90 9.55 26.12
CA LEU A 74 3.36 8.25 25.73
C LEU A 74 2.13 7.83 26.56
N LYS A 75 1.37 8.80 27.08
CA LYS A 75 0.27 8.58 28.04
C LYS A 75 -0.78 7.59 27.56
N ASP A 76 -1.03 7.48 26.25
CA ASP A 76 -2.06 6.59 25.70
C ASP A 76 -1.50 5.25 25.22
N ILE A 77 -0.17 5.08 25.24
CA ILE A 77 0.48 3.82 24.90
C ILE A 77 0.50 2.90 26.12
N LYS A 78 0.00 1.68 25.94
CA LYS A 78 -0.03 0.62 26.95
C LYS A 78 1.18 -0.32 26.87
N ASP A 79 1.61 -0.66 25.66
CA ASP A 79 2.69 -1.62 25.42
C ASP A 79 3.35 -1.37 24.06
N ILE A 80 4.68 -1.52 23.99
CA ILE A 80 5.46 -1.47 22.74
C ILE A 80 6.33 -2.71 22.66
N LYS A 81 6.15 -3.51 21.61
CA LYS A 81 6.94 -4.72 21.35
C LYS A 81 7.64 -4.63 20.01
N ILE A 82 8.96 -4.83 20.02
CA ILE A 82 9.79 -4.85 18.81
C ILE A 82 10.27 -6.28 18.56
N ARG A 83 9.91 -6.84 17.41
CA ARG A 83 10.43 -8.13 16.95
C ARG A 83 11.53 -7.89 15.94
N LYS A 84 12.67 -8.56 16.13
CA LYS A 84 13.82 -8.51 15.21
C LYS A 84 13.90 -9.79 14.37
N ASN A 85 14.55 -9.73 13.22
CA ASN A 85 14.91 -10.92 12.45
C ASN A 85 16.21 -11.56 12.97
N LEU A 86 16.66 -12.65 12.35
CA LEU A 86 17.88 -13.37 12.74
C LEU A 86 19.16 -12.52 12.61
N LYS A 87 19.14 -11.45 11.80
CA LYS A 87 20.25 -10.50 11.64
C LYS A 87 20.20 -9.35 12.64
N GLY A 88 19.19 -9.32 13.52
CA GLY A 88 18.99 -8.24 14.49
C GLY A 88 18.27 -6.99 13.94
N GLU A 89 17.83 -7.01 12.68
CA GLU A 89 17.09 -5.91 12.06
C GLU A 89 15.64 -5.90 12.55
N ILE A 90 15.05 -4.72 12.72
CA ILE A 90 13.64 -4.59 13.11
C ILE A 90 12.77 -5.19 12.01
N LYS A 91 12.00 -6.22 12.38
CA LYS A 91 11.04 -6.88 11.50
C LYS A 91 9.63 -6.34 11.71
N GLU A 92 9.27 -6.06 12.96
CA GLU A 92 7.90 -5.68 13.33
C GLU A 92 7.91 -4.83 14.60
N ILE A 93 7.02 -3.84 14.66
CA ILE A 93 6.72 -3.05 15.85
C ILE A 93 5.22 -3.18 16.12
N ASN A 94 4.85 -3.67 17.31
CA ASN A 94 3.48 -3.72 17.79
C ASN A 94 3.30 -2.67 18.88
N ILE A 95 2.36 -1.75 18.68
CA ILE A 95 2.03 -0.70 19.63
C ILE A 95 0.58 -0.91 20.05
N LYS A 96 0.37 -1.08 21.36
CA LYS A 96 -0.97 -1.23 21.94
C LYS A 96 -1.34 0.06 22.65
N PHE A 97 -2.48 0.63 22.28
CA PHE A 97 -3.04 1.81 22.95
C PHE A 97 -3.95 1.39 24.12
N LYS A 98 -4.27 2.35 25.01
CA LYS A 98 -5.09 2.12 26.20
C LYS A 98 -6.59 2.02 25.93
N TYR A 99 -7.07 2.61 24.83
CA TYR A 99 -8.48 2.62 24.43
C TYR A 99 -8.85 1.46 23.50
#